data_AF-A0A804QCX2-F1
#
_entry.id   AF-A0A804QCX2-F1
#
_cell.length_a   1.000
_cell.length_b   1.000
_cell.length_c   1.000
_cell.angle_alpha   90.00
_cell.angle_beta   90.00
_cell.angle_gamma   90.00
#
_symmetry.space_group_name_H-M   'P 1'
#
loop_
_entity.id
_entity.type
_entity.pdbx_description
1 polymer ?
#
loop_
_entity_poly.entity_id
_entity_poly.type
_entity_poly.pdbx_seq_one_letter_code
_entity_poly.pdbx_strand_id
1 'polypeptide(L)'
;MLVQREFARRLVGAPGHGEHNHLATNVRLVAVTVPLAVATPPRLEVLIVADVRKADFVPMPVVDSSLVEIRMKEVRPPGISLDEWFEFTHVCFGKHQLQQRKKKKKRRA
;
A
#
# COMPACT_ATOMS: atom_id res chain seq x y z
N MET A 1 11.89 -5.54 5.28
CA MET A 1 12.33 -5.11 3.94
C MET A 1 12.68 -3.64 3.95
N LEU A 2 13.74 -3.20 3.28
CA LEU A 2 14.09 -1.79 3.12
C LEU A 2 13.59 -1.30 1.74
N VAL A 3 12.74 -0.28 1.72
CA VAL A 3 12.12 0.25 0.49
C VAL A 3 12.13 1.78 0.50
N GLN A 4 11.89 2.41 -0.65
CA GLN A 4 11.72 3.87 -0.69
C GLN A 4 10.56 4.30 0.20
N ARG A 5 10.71 5.43 0.91
CA ARG A 5 9.72 5.91 1.89
C ARG A 5 8.32 6.08 1.27
N GLU A 6 8.25 6.59 0.05
CA GLU A 6 6.99 6.72 -0.69
C GLU A 6 6.33 5.36 -0.97
N PHE A 7 7.13 4.34 -1.30
CA PHE A 7 6.62 3.00 -1.51
C PHE A 7 6.10 2.38 -0.21
N ALA A 8 6.78 2.62 0.92
CA ALA A 8 6.32 2.18 2.24
C ALA A 8 4.97 2.82 2.63
N ARG A 9 4.80 4.13 2.40
CA ARG A 9 3.54 4.85 2.65
C ARG A 9 2.38 4.30 1.82
N ARG A 10 2.66 4.01 0.56
CA ARG A 10 1.73 3.36 -0.37
C ARG A 10 1.36 1.94 0.04
N LEU A 11 2.25 1.20 0.68
CA LEU A 11 2.00 -0.14 1.21
C LEU A 11 0.98 -0.12 2.35
N VAL A 12 1.06 0.87 3.24
CA VAL A 12 0.20 1.01 4.43
C VAL A 12 -1.01 1.93 4.22
N GLY A 13 -1.19 2.48 3.01
CA GLY A 13 -2.23 3.46 2.70
C GLY A 13 -3.64 2.94 3.01
N ALA A 14 -4.36 3.61 3.91
CA ALA A 14 -5.73 3.25 4.26
C ALA A 14 -6.75 3.83 3.26
N PRO A 15 -7.82 3.09 2.90
CA PRO A 15 -8.89 3.60 2.05
C PRO A 15 -9.42 4.94 2.56
N GLY A 16 -9.63 5.90 1.65
CA GLY A 16 -10.03 7.27 1.98
C GLY A 16 -8.87 8.25 2.19
N HIS A 17 -7.64 7.77 2.35
CA HIS A 17 -6.44 8.62 2.34
C HIS A 17 -5.78 8.66 0.95
N GLY A 18 -5.07 9.75 0.65
CA GLY A 18 -4.46 10.01 -0.66
C GLY A 18 -3.38 8.99 -1.08
N GLU A 19 -2.79 8.28 -0.13
CA GLU A 19 -1.76 7.26 -0.35
C GLU A 19 -2.34 5.89 -0.76
N HIS A 20 -3.67 5.69 -0.63
CA HIS A 20 -4.29 4.43 -0.94
C HIS A 20 -4.28 4.14 -2.45
N ASN A 21 -3.84 2.94 -2.80
CA ASN A 21 -3.71 2.50 -4.18
C ASN A 21 -3.87 0.97 -4.27
N HIS A 22 -3.76 0.48 -5.50
CA HIS A 22 -3.79 -0.95 -5.82
C HIS A 22 -2.81 -1.79 -5.01
N LEU A 23 -1.60 -1.29 -4.72
CA LEU A 23 -0.63 -2.00 -3.89
C LEU A 23 -1.17 -2.16 -2.46
N ALA A 24 -1.67 -1.10 -1.84
CA ALA A 24 -2.28 -1.16 -0.52
C ALA A 24 -3.45 -2.16 -0.47
N THR A 25 -4.29 -2.16 -1.51
CA THR A 25 -5.44 -3.08 -1.63
C THR A 25 -4.99 -4.53 -1.71
N ASN A 26 -3.98 -4.84 -2.52
CA ASN A 26 -3.47 -6.21 -2.66
C ASN A 26 -2.79 -6.69 -1.40
N VAL A 27 -1.98 -5.82 -0.79
CA VAL A 27 -1.37 -6.08 0.51
C VAL A 27 -2.47 -6.35 1.53
N ARG A 28 -3.54 -5.57 1.60
CA ARG A 28 -4.68 -5.79 2.53
C ARG A 28 -5.45 -7.10 2.31
N LEU A 29 -5.41 -7.67 1.11
CA LEU A 29 -6.02 -8.98 0.86
C LEU A 29 -5.23 -10.06 1.61
N VAL A 30 -3.92 -10.08 1.40
CA VAL A 30 -3.01 -11.08 1.97
C VAL A 30 -2.56 -10.74 3.38
N ALA A 31 -2.73 -9.47 3.78
CA ALA A 31 -2.28 -8.93 5.05
C ALA A 31 -3.37 -8.15 5.80
N VAL A 32 -3.52 -8.35 7.12
CA VAL A 32 -4.58 -7.65 7.87
C VAL A 32 -4.16 -6.19 8.06
N THR A 33 -5.12 -5.28 7.95
CA THR A 33 -4.96 -3.89 8.37
C THR A 33 -6.04 -3.60 9.39
N VAL A 34 -5.64 -3.32 10.62
CA VAL A 34 -6.55 -3.03 11.72
C VAL A 34 -6.52 -1.52 11.99
N PRO A 35 -7.68 -0.87 12.19
CA PRO A 35 -7.72 0.36 12.96
C PRO A 35 -7.25 0.03 14.40
N LEU A 36 -6.62 0.97 15.07
CA LEU A 36 -5.93 0.86 16.37
C LEU A 36 -6.80 0.38 17.57
N ALA A 37 -7.99 -0.19 17.38
CA ALA A 37 -9.03 -0.34 18.41
C ALA A 37 -9.57 -1.77 18.65
N VAL A 38 -8.88 -2.84 18.22
CA VAL A 38 -9.30 -4.22 18.55
C VAL A 38 -8.28 -4.90 19.45
N ALA A 39 -8.74 -5.33 20.63
CA ALA A 39 -7.93 -5.87 21.74
C ALA A 39 -7.32 -7.26 21.51
N THR A 40 -7.57 -7.87 20.35
CA THR A 40 -6.91 -9.09 19.90
C THR A 40 -6.14 -8.77 18.62
N PRO A 41 -4.80 -8.92 18.60
CA PRO A 41 -4.06 -8.62 17.39
C PRO A 41 -4.48 -9.67 16.35
N PRO A 42 -5.13 -9.31 15.24
CA PRO A 42 -5.10 -10.20 14.11
C PRO A 42 -3.63 -10.25 13.70
N ARG A 43 -3.13 -11.46 13.46
CA ARG A 43 -1.71 -11.81 13.56
C ARG A 43 -0.78 -11.14 12.56
N LEU A 44 -1.16 -10.01 11.96
CA LEU A 44 -0.54 -9.44 10.79
C LEU A 44 -0.75 -7.95 10.57
N GLU A 45 0.36 -7.23 10.43
CA GLU A 45 0.38 -5.79 10.22
C GLU A 45 1.46 -5.49 9.18
N VAL A 46 1.18 -4.58 8.24
CA VAL A 46 2.25 -3.93 7.49
C VAL A 46 2.66 -2.71 8.28
N LEU A 47 3.85 -2.77 8.86
CA LEU A 47 4.37 -1.77 9.77
C LEU A 47 5.57 -1.08 9.13
N ILE A 48 5.58 0.25 9.18
CA ILE A 48 6.81 1.01 9.01
C ILE A 48 7.55 0.94 10.35
N VAL A 49 8.58 0.10 10.40
CA VAL A 49 9.37 -0.15 11.61
C VAL A 49 10.27 1.05 11.91
N ALA A 50 10.88 1.60 10.87
CA ALA A 50 11.78 2.74 11.00
C ALA A 50 11.84 3.51 9.68
N ASP A 51 12.02 4.82 9.77
CA ASP A 51 12.46 5.62 8.65
C ASP A 51 13.99 5.67 8.60
N VAL A 52 14.55 5.60 7.40
CA VAL A 52 15.99 5.61 7.14
C VAL A 52 16.30 6.78 6.22
N ARG A 53 17.18 7.69 6.67
CA ARG A 53 17.49 8.89 5.89
C ARG A 53 18.45 8.50 4.78
N LYS A 54 18.37 9.18 3.64
CA LYS A 54 19.35 9.00 2.55
C LYS A 54 20.80 9.18 3.00
N ALA A 55 21.06 10.06 3.98
CA ALA A 55 22.38 10.31 4.53
C ALA A 55 23.00 9.09 5.25
N ASP A 56 22.19 8.10 5.61
CA ASP A 56 22.65 6.87 6.28
C ASP A 56 23.18 5.82 5.28
N PHE A 57 23.28 6.16 3.98
CA PHE A 57 23.77 5.29 2.91
C PHE A 57 25.04 5.84 2.24
N VAL A 58 25.88 4.92 1.74
CA VAL A 58 27.04 5.23 0.88
C VAL A 58 27.01 4.28 -0.34
N PRO A 59 26.83 4.79 -1.58
CA PRO A 59 26.57 6.18 -1.94
C PRO A 59 25.18 6.67 -1.48
N MET A 60 25.06 7.99 -1.25
CA MET A 60 23.81 8.62 -0.81
C MET A 60 22.75 8.59 -1.94
N PRO A 61 21.58 7.94 -1.76
CA PRO A 61 20.50 7.96 -2.72
C PRO A 61 19.80 9.33 -2.78
N VAL A 62 18.95 9.52 -3.80
CA VAL A 62 18.19 10.77 -3.98
C VAL A 62 17.03 10.89 -2.98
N VAL A 63 16.47 9.75 -2.56
CA VAL A 63 15.25 9.65 -1.75
C VAL A 63 15.50 8.91 -0.44
N ASP A 64 14.70 9.22 0.58
CA ASP A 64 14.71 8.49 1.84
C ASP A 64 14.09 7.09 1.68
N SER A 65 14.45 6.21 2.60
CA SER A 65 13.94 4.84 2.67
C SER A 65 13.19 4.62 3.98
N SER A 66 12.45 3.51 4.05
CA SER A 66 11.80 3.04 5.27
C SER A 66 11.96 1.53 5.36
N LEU A 67 12.15 1.05 6.58
CA LEU A 67 12.13 -0.37 6.92
C LEU A 67 10.67 -0.77 7.16
N VAL A 68 10.21 -1.76 6.40
CA VAL A 68 8.83 -2.27 6.45
C VAL A 68 8.84 -3.72 6.88
N GLU A 69 8.04 -4.06 7.87
CA GLU A 69 7.74 -5.44 8.22
C GLU A 69 6.41 -5.83 7.58
N ILE A 70 6.40 -6.96 6.87
CA ILE A 70 5.19 -7.54 6.30
C ILE A 70 5.06 -8.91 6.92
N ARG A 71 4.01 -9.11 7.69
CA ARG A 71 3.59 -10.46 8.08
C ARG A 71 2.52 -10.91 7.06
N MET A 72 2.36 -12.21 6.77
CA MET A 72 1.24 -12.81 5.98
C MET A 72 0.08 -13.45 6.80
N LYS A 73 -1.20 -13.26 6.42
CA LYS A 73 -2.36 -13.80 7.16
C LYS A 73 -2.19 -15.31 7.27
N GLU A 74 -2.35 -15.87 8.48
CA GLU A 74 -2.28 -17.33 8.68
C GLU A 74 -3.29 -18.07 7.78
N VAL A 75 -4.43 -17.44 7.51
CA VAL A 75 -5.47 -17.99 6.65
C VAL A 75 -5.85 -16.95 5.59
N ARG A 76 -5.65 -17.31 4.32
CA ARG A 76 -6.20 -16.55 3.19
C ARG A 76 -7.73 -16.66 3.21
N PRO A 77 -8.48 -15.60 2.88
CA PRO A 77 -9.92 -15.72 2.71
C PRO A 77 -10.25 -16.82 1.68
N PRO A 78 -11.04 -17.84 2.06
CA PRO A 78 -11.38 -18.93 1.15
C PRO A 78 -12.20 -18.39 -0.03
N GLY A 79 -12.05 -19.03 -1.19
CA GLY A 79 -12.83 -18.70 -2.40
C GLY A 79 -12.34 -17.50 -3.20
N ILE A 80 -11.20 -16.87 -2.84
CA ILE A 80 -10.63 -15.77 -3.63
C ILE A 80 -9.48 -16.28 -4.50
N SER A 81 -9.71 -16.30 -5.82
CA SER A 81 -8.64 -16.46 -6.82
C SER A 81 -7.76 -15.21 -6.86
N LEU A 82 -6.44 -15.39 -6.83
CA LEU A 82 -5.51 -14.26 -6.93
C LEU A 82 -5.54 -13.60 -8.31
N ASP A 83 -5.73 -14.39 -9.36
CA ASP A 83 -5.75 -13.87 -10.72
C ASP A 83 -6.99 -13.01 -10.92
N GLU A 84 -8.15 -13.51 -10.46
CA GLU A 84 -9.40 -12.74 -10.50
C GLU A 84 -9.31 -11.47 -9.65
N TRP A 85 -8.73 -11.56 -8.45
CA TRP A 85 -8.50 -10.40 -7.60
C TRP A 85 -7.56 -9.37 -8.26
N PHE A 86 -6.48 -9.84 -8.89
CA PHE A 86 -5.52 -8.97 -9.56
C PHE A 86 -6.19 -8.24 -10.73
N GLU A 87 -6.93 -8.96 -11.58
CA GLU A 87 -7.69 -8.34 -12.67
C GLU A 87 -8.75 -7.37 -12.16
N PHE A 88 -9.50 -7.76 -11.13
CA PHE A 88 -10.51 -6.90 -10.51
C PHE A 88 -9.93 -5.58 -10.00
N THR A 89 -8.84 -5.66 -9.23
CA THR A 89 -8.21 -4.47 -8.66
C THR A 89 -7.52 -3.65 -9.76
N HIS A 90 -6.93 -4.27 -10.78
CA HIS A 90 -6.39 -3.58 -11.95
C HIS A 90 -7.46 -2.74 -12.66
N VAL A 91 -8.64 -3.33 -12.93
CA VAL A 91 -9.77 -2.62 -13.57
C VAL A 91 -10.27 -1.46 -12.70
N CYS A 92 -10.39 -1.66 -11.38
CA CYS A 92 -10.84 -0.62 -10.46
C CYS A 92 -9.90 0.60 -10.44
N PHE A 93 -8.59 0.38 -10.30
CA PHE A 93 -7.63 1.48 -10.22
C PHE A 93 -7.30 2.10 -11.58
N GLY A 94 -7.38 1.34 -12.68
CA GLY A 94 -7.20 1.86 -14.04
C GLY A 94 -8.26 2.92 -14.40
N LYS A 95 -9.53 2.69 -14.03
CA LYS A 95 -10.63 3.65 -14.25
C LYS A 95 -10.48 4.91 -13.39
N HIS A 96 -10.02 4.78 -12.16
CA HIS A 96 -9.84 5.93 -11.26
C HIS A 96 -8.80 6.93 -11.80
N GLN A 97 -7.69 6.44 -12.37
CA GLN A 97 -6.70 7.30 -13.02
C GLN A 97 -7.28 8.06 -14.21
N LEU A 98 -8.12 7.40 -15.02
CA LEU A 98 -8.74 8.02 -16.18
C LEU A 98 -9.71 9.15 -15.77
N GLN A 99 -10.51 8.94 -14.74
CA GLN A 99 -11.43 9.96 -14.22
C GLN A 99 -10.69 11.17 -13.63
N GLN A 100 -9.62 10.93 -12.85
CA GLN A 100 -8.76 11.99 -12.32
C GLN A 100 -8.13 12.84 -13.44
N ARG A 101 -7.64 12.20 -14.53
CA ARG A 101 -7.10 12.91 -15.71
C ARG A 101 -8.15 13.76 -16.41
N LYS A 102 -9.38 13.24 -16.58
CA LYS A 102 -10.50 14.00 -17.17
C LYS A 102 -10.84 15.24 -16.33
N LYS A 103 -10.94 15.10 -15.00
CA LYS A 103 -11.17 16.24 -14.07
C LYS A 103 -10.05 17.29 -14.16
N LYS A 104 -8.78 16.86 -14.20
CA LYS A 104 -7.64 17.79 -14.32
C LYS A 104 -7.65 18.56 -15.65
N LYS A 105 -8.00 17.91 -16.76
CA LYS A 105 -8.15 18.59 -18.06
C LYS A 105 -9.27 19.65 -18.03
N LYS A 106 -10.41 19.32 -17.42
CA LYS A 106 -11.58 20.23 -17.34
C LYS A 106 -11.34 21.45 -16.44
N ARG A 107 -10.35 21.41 -15.54
CA ARG A 107 -9.95 22.56 -14.70
C ARG A 107 -8.91 23.48 -15.35
N ARG A 108 -8.35 23.07 -16.50
CA ARG A 108 -7.34 23.83 -17.26
C ARG A 108 -7.90 24.46 -18.53
N ALA A 109 -9.16 24.15 -18.86
CA ALA A 109 -9.94 24.78 -19.92
C ALA A 109 -10.93 25.74 -19.25
#